data_AF-A0A4C1X8U3-F1
#
_entry.id   AF-A0A4C1X8U3-F1
#
_cell.length_a   1.000
_cell.length_b   1.000
_cell.length_c   1.000
_cell.angle_alpha   90.00
_cell.angle_beta   90.00
_cell.angle_gamma   90.00
#
_symmetry.space_group_name_H-M   'P 1'
#
loop_
_entity.id
_entity.type
_entity.pdbx_description
1 polymer ?
#
loop_
_entity_poly.entity_id
_entity_poly.type
_entity_poly.pdbx_seq_one_letter_code
_entity_poly.pdbx_strand_id
1 'polypeptide(L)'
;MDGTRCGPPPPPSPSYATVCMCVCTYTATRAESVPGPDEICNVIKDVVELGRQINLEVDSDDVQELLDSHNEELTIDELITMREQEEEIDNHDSLDPVQLEDQMTLGNLTEALSSIEKGLTILESIDSNEERIFVTKYGIKKLLGCYEEILREKKKSLTRQTTFLQFMKPSTSK
;
A
#
# COMPACT_ATOMS: atom_id res chain seq x y z
N MET A 1 -0.05 55.25 -18.29
CA MET A 1 -0.98 54.12 -18.53
C MET A 1 -0.10 52.97 -18.98
N ASP A 2 0.65 52.35 -18.09
CA ASP A 2 0.26 51.44 -16.98
C ASP A 2 -0.08 50.03 -17.48
N GLY A 3 0.60 49.03 -16.87
CA GLY A 3 0.35 47.57 -16.92
C GLY A 3 0.45 46.90 -18.29
N THR A 4 1.21 45.82 -18.54
CA THR A 4 1.59 44.72 -17.65
C THR A 4 2.75 43.96 -18.33
N ARG A 5 3.90 43.81 -17.65
CA ARG A 5 4.94 42.86 -18.08
C ARG A 5 4.37 41.45 -17.97
N CYS A 6 4.32 40.72 -19.07
CA CYS A 6 4.17 39.27 -19.03
C CYS A 6 5.43 38.69 -18.37
N GLY A 7 5.28 38.19 -17.15
CA GLY A 7 6.33 37.39 -16.51
C GLY A 7 6.52 36.06 -17.25
N PRO A 8 7.67 35.38 -17.07
CA PRO A 8 7.89 34.07 -17.64
C PRO A 8 6.82 33.08 -17.14
N PRO A 9 6.44 32.08 -17.96
CA PRO A 9 5.44 31.10 -17.56
C PRO A 9 5.89 30.38 -16.28
N PRO A 10 4.95 30.07 -15.35
CA PRO A 10 5.29 29.30 -14.17
C PRO A 10 5.85 27.94 -14.57
N PRO A 11 6.83 27.40 -13.83
CA PRO A 11 7.35 26.06 -14.10
C PRO A 11 6.21 25.04 -14.04
N PRO A 12 6.25 23.98 -14.87
CA PRO A 12 5.21 22.96 -14.86
C PRO A 12 5.08 22.35 -13.46
N SER A 13 3.85 22.31 -12.95
CA SER A 13 3.55 21.72 -11.64
C SER A 13 3.80 20.20 -11.65
N PRO A 14 4.40 19.62 -10.59
CA PRO A 14 4.90 18.25 -10.62
C PRO A 14 3.82 17.15 -10.47
N SER A 15 2.52 17.50 -10.49
CA SER A 15 1.48 16.58 -9.99
C SER A 15 0.87 15.63 -11.02
N TYR A 16 1.23 15.70 -12.30
CA TYR A 16 0.77 14.73 -13.30
C TYR A 16 1.92 13.97 -13.99
N ALA A 17 3.12 14.56 -14.03
CA ALA A 17 4.32 13.88 -14.51
C ALA A 17 4.71 12.71 -13.60
N THR A 18 4.53 12.83 -12.29
CA THR A 18 4.93 11.78 -11.32
C THR A 18 4.08 10.51 -11.47
N VAL A 19 2.79 10.65 -11.77
CA VAL A 19 1.89 9.49 -11.96
C VAL A 19 2.12 8.84 -13.33
N CYS A 20 2.33 9.63 -14.39
CA CYS A 20 2.65 9.11 -15.72
C CYS A 20 4.05 8.45 -15.75
N MET A 21 5.03 9.02 -15.05
CA MET A 21 6.33 8.39 -14.82
C MET A 21 6.15 7.07 -14.09
N CYS A 22 5.30 6.98 -13.06
CA CYS A 22 5.12 5.74 -12.29
C CYS A 22 4.56 4.59 -13.16
N VAL A 23 3.58 4.84 -14.02
CA VAL A 23 2.99 3.80 -14.90
C VAL A 23 3.91 3.48 -16.10
N CYS A 24 4.61 4.49 -16.65
CA CYS A 24 5.58 4.27 -17.73
C CYS A 24 6.88 3.62 -17.24
N THR A 25 7.35 3.87 -16.01
CA THR A 25 8.50 3.16 -15.44
C THR A 25 8.14 1.75 -15.03
N TYR A 26 6.92 1.50 -14.54
CA TYR A 26 6.52 0.14 -14.15
C TYR A 26 6.46 -0.82 -15.35
N THR A 27 6.17 -0.30 -16.55
CA THR A 27 6.24 -1.08 -17.80
C THR A 27 7.59 -0.99 -18.52
N ALA A 28 8.44 0.00 -18.20
CA ALA A 28 9.79 0.12 -18.77
C ALA A 28 10.89 -0.59 -17.96
N THR A 29 10.67 -0.95 -16.69
CA THR A 29 11.67 -1.68 -15.88
C THR A 29 11.43 -3.17 -15.76
N ARG A 30 10.69 -3.79 -16.69
CA ARG A 30 10.84 -5.23 -16.95
C ARG A 30 10.95 -5.57 -18.42
N ALA A 31 11.82 -4.85 -19.12
CA ALA A 31 12.77 -5.56 -19.96
C ALA A 31 13.96 -5.95 -19.06
N GLU A 32 13.72 -6.82 -18.07
CA GLU A 32 14.81 -7.70 -17.64
C GLU A 32 15.21 -8.42 -18.91
N SER A 33 16.46 -8.25 -19.35
CA SER A 33 16.94 -9.05 -20.48
C SER A 33 16.69 -10.49 -20.09
N VAL A 34 15.86 -11.20 -20.86
CA VAL A 34 15.68 -12.64 -20.70
C VAL A 34 17.08 -13.21 -20.53
N PRO A 35 17.41 -13.79 -19.35
CA PRO A 35 18.75 -14.29 -19.10
C PRO A 35 19.15 -15.16 -20.27
N GLY A 36 20.36 -14.93 -20.79
CA GLY A 36 20.87 -15.76 -21.86
C GLY A 36 20.80 -17.24 -21.42
N PRO A 37 20.65 -18.21 -22.34
CA PRO A 37 20.56 -19.63 -21.97
C PRO A 37 21.70 -20.08 -21.04
N ASP A 38 22.88 -19.46 -21.17
CA ASP A 38 24.05 -19.72 -20.31
C ASP A 38 23.87 -19.28 -18.84
N GLU A 39 23.09 -18.24 -18.58
CA GLU A 39 22.82 -17.71 -17.23
C GLU A 39 21.78 -18.58 -16.51
N ILE A 40 20.75 -19.04 -17.22
CA ILE A 40 19.74 -19.99 -16.70
C ILE A 40 20.42 -21.29 -16.28
N CYS A 41 21.32 -21.82 -17.11
CA CYS A 41 22.09 -23.02 -16.77
C CYS A 41 22.97 -22.85 -15.51
N ASN A 42 23.42 -21.64 -15.20
CA ASN A 42 24.20 -21.40 -13.97
C ASN A 42 23.29 -21.36 -12.73
N VAL A 43 22.13 -20.71 -12.84
CA VAL A 43 21.14 -20.69 -11.74
C VAL A 43 20.64 -22.10 -11.42
N ILE A 44 20.36 -22.93 -12.42
CA ILE A 44 19.95 -24.34 -12.20
C ILE A 44 21.02 -25.10 -11.42
N LYS A 45 22.30 -24.92 -11.76
CA LYS A 45 23.42 -25.55 -11.02
C LYS A 45 23.51 -25.07 -9.58
N ASP A 46 23.31 -23.77 -9.34
CA ASP A 46 23.34 -23.20 -8.00
C ASP A 46 22.20 -23.76 -7.14
N VAL A 47 21.00 -23.92 -7.71
CA VAL A 47 19.84 -24.53 -7.02
C VAL A 47 20.10 -25.99 -6.66
N VAL A 48 20.67 -26.78 -7.59
CA VAL A 48 21.06 -28.18 -7.33
C VAL A 48 22.10 -28.26 -6.21
N GLU A 49 23.09 -27.38 -6.23
CA GLU A 49 24.12 -27.30 -5.18
C GLU A 49 23.52 -26.96 -3.81
N LEU A 50 22.59 -26.00 -3.77
CA LEU A 50 21.87 -25.65 -2.54
C LEU A 50 21.03 -26.83 -2.02
N GLY A 51 20.32 -27.53 -2.90
CA GLY A 51 19.57 -28.75 -2.57
C GLY A 51 20.48 -29.80 -1.91
N ARG A 52 21.66 -30.03 -2.49
CA ARG A 52 22.66 -30.92 -1.92
C ARG A 52 23.14 -30.50 -0.53
N GLN A 53 23.35 -29.20 -0.30
CA GLN A 53 23.78 -28.66 1.00
C GLN A 53 22.76 -28.92 2.12
N ILE A 54 21.47 -29.00 1.78
CA ILE A 54 20.39 -29.32 2.72
C ILE A 54 19.92 -30.78 2.63
N ASN A 55 20.73 -31.66 2.04
CA ASN A 55 20.47 -33.10 1.90
C ASN A 55 19.20 -33.44 1.11
N LEU A 56 18.82 -32.61 0.14
CA LEU A 56 17.80 -32.96 -0.86
C LEU A 56 18.46 -33.63 -2.06
N GLU A 57 17.83 -34.70 -2.53
CA GLU A 57 18.17 -35.37 -3.79
C GLU A 57 17.38 -34.68 -4.91
N VAL A 58 17.98 -33.63 -5.48
CA VAL A 58 17.43 -32.83 -6.58
C VAL A 58 18.51 -32.73 -7.65
N ASP A 59 18.17 -33.04 -8.89
CA ASP A 59 19.04 -32.89 -10.04
C ASP A 59 18.58 -31.75 -10.97
N SER A 60 19.31 -31.55 -12.07
CA SER A 60 18.99 -30.48 -13.02
C SER A 60 17.68 -30.71 -13.77
N ASP A 61 17.28 -31.97 -13.95
CA ASP A 61 16.08 -32.33 -14.69
C ASP A 61 14.86 -32.06 -13.82
N ASP A 62 14.95 -32.31 -12.51
CA ASP A 62 13.92 -31.93 -11.53
C ASP A 62 13.64 -30.41 -11.51
N VAL A 63 14.71 -29.61 -11.56
CA VAL A 63 14.59 -28.13 -11.60
C VAL A 63 14.02 -27.69 -12.94
N GLN A 64 14.41 -28.33 -14.04
CA GLN A 64 13.90 -28.00 -15.38
C GLN A 64 12.41 -28.35 -15.51
N GLU A 65 11.97 -29.51 -15.01
CA GLU A 65 10.55 -29.90 -14.98
C GLU A 65 9.71 -28.90 -14.20
N LEU A 66 10.21 -28.42 -13.06
CA LEU A 66 9.53 -27.41 -12.27
C LEU A 66 9.38 -26.10 -13.03
N LEU A 67 10.44 -25.64 -13.71
CA LEU A 67 10.40 -24.41 -14.52
C LEU A 67 9.43 -24.54 -15.70
N ASP A 68 9.43 -25.69 -16.35
CA ASP A 68 8.55 -25.96 -17.49
C ASP A 68 7.07 -26.00 -17.06
N SER A 69 6.76 -26.54 -15.88
CA SER A 69 5.38 -26.55 -15.34
C SER A 69 4.81 -25.14 -15.08
N HIS A 70 5.66 -24.14 -14.91
CA HIS A 70 5.28 -22.74 -14.67
C HIS A 70 5.48 -21.82 -15.88
N ASN A 71 5.92 -22.38 -17.03
CA ASN A 71 6.12 -21.63 -18.26
C ASN A 71 4.90 -21.71 -19.20
N GLU A 72 3.80 -22.34 -18.76
CA GLU A 72 2.52 -22.28 -19.47
C GLU A 72 1.93 -20.87 -19.33
N GLU A 73 1.57 -20.27 -20.47
CA GLU A 73 0.88 -18.98 -20.48
C GLU A 73 -0.52 -19.18 -19.90
N LEU A 74 -0.87 -18.36 -18.90
CA LEU A 74 -2.22 -18.36 -18.31
C LEU A 74 -3.25 -18.22 -19.42
N THR A 75 -4.18 -19.17 -19.47
CA THR A 75 -5.28 -19.13 -20.42
C THR A 75 -6.31 -18.08 -20.02
N ILE A 76 -7.11 -17.62 -20.99
CA ILE A 76 -8.19 -16.66 -20.73
C ILE A 76 -9.19 -17.22 -19.70
N ASP A 77 -9.47 -18.52 -19.74
CA ASP A 77 -10.40 -19.18 -18.83
C ASP A 77 -9.85 -19.26 -17.40
N GLU A 78 -8.54 -19.48 -17.22
CA GLU A 78 -7.88 -19.41 -15.92
C GLU A 78 -7.88 -17.99 -15.35
N LEU A 79 -7.66 -16.97 -16.19
CA LEU A 79 -7.76 -15.57 -15.77
C LEU A 79 -9.18 -15.19 -15.33
N ILE A 80 -10.20 -15.71 -16.01
CA ILE A 80 -11.61 -15.53 -15.63
C ILE A 80 -11.88 -16.24 -14.30
N THR A 81 -11.41 -17.48 -14.14
CA THR A 81 -11.59 -18.26 -12.90
C THR A 81 -10.94 -17.56 -11.70
N MET A 82 -9.74 -17.00 -11.87
CA MET A 82 -9.07 -16.23 -10.81
C MET A 82 -9.85 -14.97 -10.43
N ARG A 83 -10.41 -14.26 -11.41
CA ARG A 83 -11.30 -13.10 -11.16
C ARG A 83 -12.57 -13.52 -10.43
N GLU A 84 -13.20 -14.61 -10.84
CA GLU A 84 -14.42 -15.13 -10.22
C GLU A 84 -14.15 -15.59 -8.79
N GLN A 85 -12.98 -16.17 -8.51
CA GLN A 85 -12.54 -16.51 -7.16
C GLN A 85 -12.28 -15.27 -6.29
N GLU A 86 -11.68 -14.21 -6.85
CA GLU A 86 -11.56 -12.92 -6.15
C GLU A 86 -12.94 -12.31 -5.86
N GLU A 87 -13.87 -12.38 -6.82
CA GLU A 87 -15.25 -11.91 -6.66
C GLU A 87 -16.07 -12.77 -5.69
N GLU A 88 -15.82 -14.09 -5.59
CA GLU A 88 -16.43 -14.97 -4.57
C GLU A 88 -15.87 -14.69 -3.16
N ILE A 89 -14.58 -14.37 -3.04
CA ILE A 89 -13.98 -13.94 -1.77
C ILE A 89 -14.56 -12.58 -1.35
N ASP A 90 -14.82 -11.67 -2.29
CA ASP A 90 -15.50 -10.38 -2.05
C ASP A 90 -17.02 -10.55 -1.78
N ASN A 91 -17.67 -11.59 -2.34
CA ASN A 91 -19.09 -11.89 -2.11
C ASN A 91 -19.36 -12.78 -0.88
N HIS A 92 -18.35 -13.40 -0.28
CA HIS A 92 -18.49 -14.11 0.99
C HIS A 92 -18.60 -13.16 2.20
N ASP A 93 -18.66 -11.84 1.98
CA ASP A 93 -19.19 -10.89 2.96
C ASP A 93 -20.74 -10.95 3.09
N SER A 94 -21.41 -11.87 2.39
CA SER A 94 -22.88 -12.04 2.45
C SER A 94 -23.40 -13.21 3.30
N LEU A 95 -22.55 -13.96 4.02
CA LEU A 95 -23.04 -14.91 5.02
C LEU A 95 -23.21 -14.24 6.38
N ASP A 96 -24.45 -13.79 6.63
CA ASP A 96 -25.01 -13.29 7.90
C ASP A 96 -24.12 -12.28 8.65
N PRO A 97 -24.44 -10.98 8.67
CA PRO A 97 -23.57 -9.99 9.26
C PRO A 97 -23.55 -10.16 10.77
N VAL A 98 -22.59 -10.93 11.28
CA VAL A 98 -21.80 -10.37 12.38
C VAL A 98 -21.04 -9.23 11.74
N GLN A 99 -21.73 -8.08 11.62
CA GLN A 99 -21.12 -6.77 11.45
C GLN A 99 -20.10 -6.67 12.58
N LEU A 100 -18.87 -7.11 12.33
CA LEU A 100 -17.73 -6.66 13.11
C LEU A 100 -17.56 -5.22 12.66
N GLU A 101 -18.41 -4.35 13.23
CA GLU A 101 -18.45 -2.94 12.97
C GLU A 101 -17.01 -2.43 13.03
N ASP A 102 -16.49 -1.84 11.95
CA ASP A 102 -15.10 -1.38 11.86
C ASP A 102 -14.80 -0.48 13.06
N GLN A 103 -14.21 -1.05 14.12
CA GLN A 103 -14.02 -0.35 15.38
C GLN A 103 -12.98 0.75 15.24
N MET A 104 -12.19 0.74 14.17
CA MET A 104 -11.26 1.82 13.79
C MET A 104 -11.99 2.96 13.08
N THR A 105 -13.12 3.39 13.63
CA THR A 105 -13.83 4.58 13.16
C THR A 105 -13.00 5.84 13.38
N LEU A 106 -13.28 6.89 12.60
CA LEU A 106 -12.66 8.21 12.78
C LEU A 106 -12.87 8.75 14.21
N GLY A 107 -14.06 8.50 14.78
CA GLY A 107 -14.43 8.91 16.14
C GLY A 107 -13.58 8.20 17.19
N ASN A 108 -13.58 6.85 17.15
CA ASN A 108 -12.85 6.02 18.11
C ASN A 108 -11.35 6.32 18.08
N LEU A 109 -10.77 6.48 16.88
CA LEU A 109 -9.35 6.78 16.72
C LEU A 109 -9.00 8.18 17.27
N THR A 110 -9.85 9.18 17.04
CA THR A 110 -9.66 10.53 17.58
C THR A 110 -9.76 10.53 19.11
N GLU A 111 -10.73 9.81 19.66
CA GLU A 111 -10.94 9.69 21.10
C GLU A 111 -9.78 8.98 21.80
N ALA A 112 -9.32 7.86 21.23
CA ALA A 112 -8.19 7.10 21.76
C ALA A 112 -6.92 7.95 21.82
N LEU A 113 -6.55 8.61 20.72
CA LEU A 113 -5.37 9.49 20.66
C LEU A 113 -5.48 10.67 21.63
N SER A 114 -6.67 11.28 21.76
CA SER A 114 -6.91 12.35 22.73
C SER A 114 -6.75 11.86 24.17
N SER A 115 -7.23 10.66 24.48
CA SER A 115 -7.16 10.08 25.82
C SER A 115 -5.72 9.77 26.22
N ILE A 116 -4.90 9.28 25.28
CA ILE A 116 -3.48 9.06 25.52
C ILE A 116 -2.75 10.39 25.77
N GLU A 117 -3.01 11.42 24.98
CA GLU A 117 -2.37 12.74 25.18
C GLU A 117 -2.73 13.32 26.56
N LYS A 118 -3.99 13.19 27.00
CA LYS A 118 -4.40 13.58 28.36
C LYS A 118 -3.62 12.82 29.44
N GLY A 119 -3.45 11.51 29.26
CA GLY A 119 -2.64 10.68 30.16
C GLY A 119 -1.19 11.14 30.24
N LEU A 120 -0.58 11.47 29.09
CA LEU A 120 0.77 12.02 29.01
C LEU A 120 0.90 13.37 29.73
N THR A 121 -0.08 14.27 29.60
CA THR A 121 -0.12 15.54 30.33
C THR A 121 -0.22 15.34 31.84
N ILE A 122 -0.98 14.34 32.30
CA ILE A 122 -1.06 14.00 33.73
C ILE A 122 0.30 13.50 34.23
N LEU A 123 0.95 12.60 33.50
CA LEU A 123 2.29 12.11 33.86
C LEU A 123 3.30 13.27 33.95
N GLU A 124 3.23 14.22 33.02
CA GLU A 124 4.08 15.41 33.00
C GLU A 124 3.86 16.35 34.18
N SER A 125 2.65 16.38 34.76
CA SER A 125 2.38 17.23 35.93
C SER A 125 2.77 16.59 37.26
N ILE A 126 2.80 15.25 37.34
CA ILE A 126 3.11 14.51 38.59
C ILE A 126 4.57 14.06 38.66
N ASP A 127 5.27 13.97 37.53
CA ASP A 127 6.65 13.50 37.46
C ASP A 127 7.64 14.65 37.60
N SER A 128 8.40 14.67 38.70
CA SER A 128 9.47 15.67 38.92
C SER A 128 10.74 15.41 38.11
N ASN A 129 10.89 14.23 37.47
CA ASN A 129 12.04 13.91 36.63
C ASN A 129 11.73 14.23 35.16
N GLU A 130 12.24 15.37 34.70
CA GLU A 130 12.03 15.90 33.33
C GLU A 130 12.56 14.96 32.23
N GLU A 131 13.72 14.32 32.44
CA GLU A 131 14.30 13.40 31.45
C GLU A 131 13.43 12.16 31.28
N ARG A 132 12.96 11.58 32.39
CA ARG A 132 12.10 10.40 32.38
C ARG A 132 10.79 10.68 31.66
N ILE A 133 10.12 11.78 31.98
CA ILE A 133 8.88 12.15 31.28
C ILE A 133 9.12 12.45 29.81
N PHE A 134 10.21 13.15 29.47
CA PHE A 134 10.54 13.47 28.08
C PHE A 134 10.72 12.21 27.24
N VAL A 135 11.56 11.27 27.70
CA VAL A 135 11.81 10.00 27.00
C VAL A 135 10.52 9.19 26.85
N THR A 136 9.71 9.14 27.90
CA THR A 136 8.41 8.43 27.91
C THR A 136 7.44 9.04 26.89
N LYS A 137 7.22 10.36 26.94
CA LYS A 137 6.31 11.09 26.04
C LYS A 137 6.76 10.98 24.58
N TYR A 138 8.05 11.13 24.32
CA TYR A 138 8.61 10.97 22.98
C TYR A 138 8.43 9.54 22.46
N GLY A 139 8.75 8.53 23.26
CA GLY A 139 8.61 7.12 22.88
C GLY A 139 7.17 6.74 22.53
N ILE A 140 6.20 7.15 23.37
CA ILE A 140 4.78 6.89 23.12
C ILE A 140 4.32 7.60 21.84
N LYS A 141 4.63 8.89 21.66
CA LYS A 141 4.26 9.62 20.43
C LYS A 141 4.84 8.99 19.17
N LYS A 142 6.09 8.53 19.22
CA LYS A 142 6.72 7.82 18.11
C LYS A 142 5.95 6.55 17.74
N LEU A 143 5.52 5.77 18.73
CA LEU A 143 4.73 4.54 18.51
C LEU A 143 3.31 4.83 18.00
N LEU A 144 2.74 5.99 18.34
CA LEU A 144 1.42 6.41 17.86
C LEU A 144 1.40 6.93 16.42
N GLY A 145 2.57 7.14 15.80
CA GLY A 145 2.65 7.74 14.45
C GLY A 145 1.86 6.97 13.37
N CYS A 146 1.79 5.64 13.45
CA CYS A 146 0.99 4.84 12.52
C CYS A 146 -0.52 5.11 12.64
N TYR A 147 -1.02 5.32 13.86
CA TYR A 147 -2.41 5.65 14.13
C TYR A 147 -2.76 7.07 13.67
N GLU A 148 -1.84 8.02 13.82
CA GLU A 148 -2.01 9.39 13.29
C GLU A 148 -2.09 9.41 11.77
N GLU A 149 -1.33 8.54 11.09
CA GLU A 149 -1.41 8.35 9.64
C GLU A 149 -2.76 7.80 9.21
N ILE A 150 -3.25 6.74 9.87
CA ILE A 150 -4.60 6.19 9.61
C ILE A 150 -5.67 7.27 9.79
N LEU A 151 -5.57 8.06 10.87
CA LEU A 151 -6.50 9.16 11.16
C LEU A 151 -6.51 10.19 10.03
N ARG A 152 -5.32 10.56 9.53
CA ARG A 152 -5.14 11.52 8.44
C ARG A 152 -5.74 11.00 7.14
N GLU A 153 -5.51 9.73 6.80
CA GLU A 153 -6.05 9.15 5.57
C GLU A 153 -7.58 8.99 5.65
N LYS A 154 -8.14 8.58 6.80
CA LYS A 154 -9.61 8.56 7.00
C LYS A 154 -10.22 9.96 6.86
N LYS A 155 -9.59 11.01 7.40
CA LYS A 155 -10.03 12.40 7.22
C LYS A 155 -10.01 12.82 5.74
N LYS A 156 -8.95 12.50 4.99
CA LYS A 156 -8.87 12.79 3.55
C LYS A 156 -9.96 12.06 2.77
N SER A 157 -10.22 10.80 3.08
CA SER A 157 -11.26 10.00 2.41
C SER A 157 -12.65 10.62 2.58
N LEU A 158 -13.03 11.02 3.80
CA LEU A 158 -14.30 11.72 4.06
C LEU A 158 -14.41 13.04 3.27
N THR A 159 -13.33 13.83 3.21
CA THR A 159 -13.32 15.08 2.43
C THR A 159 -13.50 14.82 0.93
N ARG A 160 -12.88 13.76 0.39
CA ARG A 160 -13.08 13.35 -1.01
C ARG A 160 -14.52 12.92 -1.27
N GLN A 161 -15.11 12.12 -0.37
CA GLN A 161 -16.49 11.66 -0.47
C GLN A 161 -17.48 12.84 -0.48
N THR A 162 -17.33 13.79 0.45
CA THR A 162 -18.19 14.98 0.51
C THR A 162 -18.05 15.87 -0.73
N THR A 163 -16.82 16.03 -1.24
CA THR A 163 -16.54 16.78 -2.47
C THR A 163 -17.21 16.13 -3.68
N PHE A 164 -17.12 14.81 -3.83
CA PHE A 164 -17.77 14.08 -4.92
C PHE A 164 -19.30 14.24 -4.91
N LEU A 165 -19.93 14.08 -3.74
CA LEU A 165 -21.38 14.24 -3.60
C LEU A 165 -21.87 15.65 -3.94
N GLN A 166 -21.04 16.67 -3.72
CA GLN A 166 -21.35 18.05 -4.13
C GLN A 166 -21.51 18.18 -5.66
N PHE A 167 -20.71 17.45 -6.45
CA PHE A 167 -20.74 17.54 -7.92
C PHE A 167 -21.92 16.79 -8.54
N MET A 168 -22.48 15.80 -7.83
CA MET A 168 -23.57 14.96 -8.33
C MET A 168 -24.98 15.51 -8.03
N LYS A 169 -25.11 16.77 -7.59
CA LYS A 169 -26.43 17.37 -7.32
C LYS A 169 -27.26 17.42 -8.61
N PRO A 170 -28.52 16.92 -8.61
CA PRO A 170 -29.35 16.93 -9.80
C PRO A 170 -29.57 18.37 -10.28
N SER A 171 -29.35 18.62 -11.56
CA SER A 171 -29.96 19.76 -12.23
C SER A 171 -31.46 19.53 -12.23
N THR A 172 -32.15 20.20 -11.30
CA THR A 172 -33.60 20.32 -11.35
C THR A 172 -33.96 21.05 -12.65
N SER A 173 -34.25 20.30 -13.71
CA SER A 173 -34.81 20.84 -14.95
C SER A 173 -36.25 21.25 -14.66
N LYS A 174 -36.56 22.53 -14.87
CA LYS A 174 -37.93 23.04 -14.99
C LYS A 174 -38.52 22.64 -16.34
#